data_AF-P85032-F1
#
_entry.id   AF-P85032-F1
#
_cell.length_a   1.000
_cell.length_b   1.000
_cell.length_c   1.000
_cell.angle_alpha   90.00
_cell.angle_beta   90.00
_cell.angle_gamma   90.00
#
_symmetry.space_group_name_H-M   'P 1'
#
loop_
_entity.id
_entity.type
_entity.pdbx_description
1 polymer ?
#
loop_
_entity_poly.entity_id
_entity_poly.type
_entity_poly.pdbx_seq_one_letter_code
_entity_poly.pdbx_strand_id
1 'polypeptide(L)' 'APCTYPGQQCKSDDECCHGTCKTAFIGRICMR' A
#
# COMPACT_ATOMS: atom_id res chain seq x y z
N ALA A 1 -4.13 -12.31 -5.92
CA ALA A 1 -4.78 -11.77 -4.70
C ALA A 1 -5.41 -10.43 -5.05
N PRO A 2 -6.51 -10.01 -4.40
CA PRO A 2 -6.94 -8.62 -4.48
C PRO A 2 -5.77 -7.76 -4.00
N CYS A 3 -5.31 -6.85 -4.85
CA CYS A 3 -4.24 -5.93 -4.50
C CYS A 3 -4.85 -4.58 -4.09
N THR A 4 -4.07 -3.81 -3.35
CA THR A 4 -4.41 -2.57 -2.68
C THR A 4 -4.00 -1.40 -3.56
N TYR A 5 -4.93 -0.46 -3.78
CA TYR A 5 -4.71 0.72 -4.59
C TYR A 5 -3.95 1.82 -3.84
N PRO A 6 -3.30 2.77 -4.53
CA PRO A 6 -2.63 3.89 -3.88
C PRO A 6 -3.56 4.65 -2.92
N GLY A 7 -3.07 4.94 -1.72
CA GLY A 7 -3.83 5.58 -0.63
C GLY A 7 -4.55 4.61 0.31
N GLN A 8 -4.73 3.35 -0.08
CA GLN A 8 -5.33 2.32 0.77
C GLN A 8 -4.27 1.70 1.70
N GLN A 9 -4.71 1.22 2.87
CA GLN A 9 -3.82 0.60 3.85
C GLN A 9 -3.24 -0.73 3.35
N CYS A 10 -1.97 -0.96 3.68
CA CYS A 10 -1.22 -2.16 3.35
C CYS A 10 -0.33 -2.57 4.54
N LYS A 11 0.08 -3.83 4.58
CA LYS A 11 1.04 -4.37 5.55
C LYS A 11 2.37 -4.73 4.87
N SER A 12 2.35 -5.04 3.58
CA SER A 12 3.52 -5.44 2.78
C SER A 12 3.47 -4.89 1.35
N ASP A 13 4.62 -4.77 0.70
CA ASP A 13 4.74 -4.26 -0.68
C ASP A 13 3.95 -5.11 -1.69
N ASP A 14 3.91 -6.44 -1.51
CA ASP A 14 3.18 -7.38 -2.36
C ASP A 14 1.65 -7.21 -2.32
N GLU A 15 1.13 -6.48 -1.32
CA GLU A 15 -0.28 -6.13 -1.30
C GLU A 15 -0.59 -5.01 -2.27
N CYS A 16 0.37 -4.15 -2.64
CA CYS A 16 0.12 -3.01 -3.50
C CYS A 16 0.03 -3.42 -4.97
N CYS A 17 -1.06 -3.05 -5.66
CA CYS A 17 -1.21 -3.35 -7.10
C CYS A 17 -0.07 -2.74 -7.92
N HIS A 18 0.35 -1.54 -7.51
CA HIS A 18 1.45 -0.80 -8.10
C HIS A 18 2.15 0.01 -7.01
N GLY A 19 3.47 -0.05 -7.01
CA GLY A 19 4.32 0.72 -6.10
C GLY A 19 4.69 -0.05 -4.83
N THR A 20 4.88 0.67 -3.72
CA THR A 20 5.38 0.13 -2.45
C THR A 20 4.50 0.53 -1.28
N CYS A 21 4.46 -0.33 -0.28
CA CYS A 21 3.75 -0.14 0.97
C CYS A 21 4.58 0.72 1.94
N LYS A 22 4.32 2.03 1.91
CA LYS A 22 5.08 3.02 2.68
C LYS A 22 4.30 3.51 3.89
N THR A 23 5.02 3.80 4.96
CA THR A 23 4.44 4.44 6.14
C THR A 23 4.07 5.89 5.80
N ALA A 24 2.78 6.21 5.91
CA ALA A 24 2.22 7.55 5.88
C ALA A 24 1.73 7.95 7.29
N PHE A 25 1.23 9.18 7.42
CA PHE A 25 0.74 9.73 8.70
C PHE A 25 -0.39 8.91 9.36
N ILE A 26 -1.16 8.15 8.56
CA ILE A 26 -2.33 7.38 9.02
C ILE A 26 -2.02 5.86 9.11
N GLY A 27 -0.73 5.51 9.05
CA GLY A 27 -0.27 4.12 8.98
C GLY A 27 0.34 3.79 7.60
N ARG A 28 0.49 2.50 7.31
CA ARG A 28 1.14 2.04 6.08
C ARG A 28 0.12 2.00 4.94
N ILE A 29 0.41 2.71 3.85
CA ILE A 29 -0.44 2.80 2.67
C ILE A 29 0.34 2.51 1.39
N CYS A 30 -0.35 2.00 0.38
CA CYS A 30 0.25 1.83 -0.93
C CYS A 30 0.51 3.20 -1.56
N MET A 31 1.72 3.40 -2.07
CA MET A 31 2.11 4.57 -2.85
C MET A 31 2.73 4.10 -4.15
N ARG A 32 2.38 4.77 -5.25
CA ARG A 32 2.99 4.49 -6.56
C ARG A 32 4.48 4.80 -6.55
#